data_AF-A0A9N9JSF5-F1
#
_entry.id   AF-A0A9N9JSF5-F1
#
_cell.length_a   1.000
_cell.length_b   1.000
_cell.length_c   1.000
_cell.angle_alpha   90.00
_cell.angle_beta   90.00
_cell.angle_gamma   90.00
#
_symmetry.space_group_name_H-M   'P 1'
#
loop_
_entity.id
_entity.type
_entity.pdbx_description
1 polymer ?
#
loop_
_entity_poly.entity_id
_entity_poly.type
_entity_poly.pdbx_seq_one_letter_code
_entity_poly.pdbx_strand_id
1 'polypeptide(L)'
;FDGWNYKGENNQSIKTAVDYLLPFALNGGEGWEFKNIDGFNMNKYVKILELSWIIWGDDKYRDAIEILRPKSKAEQALGHKEVWEENSLCIWSLMNFRALWPCLQ
;
A
#
# COMPACT_ATOMS: atom_id res chain seq x y z
N PHE A 1 -13.98 16.57 -5.87
CA PHE A 1 -12.75 16.50 -6.67
C PHE A 1 -12.16 15.12 -6.45
N ASP A 2 -11.91 14.37 -7.51
CA ASP A 2 -11.33 13.02 -7.41
C ASP A 2 -9.83 13.09 -7.73
N GLY A 3 -9.03 13.31 -6.68
CA GLY A 3 -7.58 13.38 -6.81
C GLY A 3 -6.93 12.01 -7.06
N TRP A 4 -7.59 10.92 -6.70
CA TRP A 4 -7.05 9.56 -6.85
C TRP A 4 -7.06 9.10 -8.30
N ASN A 5 -8.09 9.49 -9.05
CA ASN A 5 -8.22 9.15 -10.47
C ASN A 5 -7.78 10.28 -11.42
N TYR A 6 -7.22 11.37 -10.88
CA TYR A 6 -6.66 12.43 -11.70
C TYR A 6 -5.51 11.90 -12.56
N LYS A 7 -5.50 12.31 -13.84
CA LYS A 7 -4.45 12.02 -14.81
C LYS A 7 -3.93 13.33 -15.38
N GLY A 8 -2.62 13.53 -15.28
CA GLY A 8 -1.92 14.62 -15.97
C GLY A 8 -1.80 14.36 -17.48
N GLU A 9 -1.34 15.38 -18.22
CA GLU A 9 -1.22 15.37 -19.69
C GLU A 9 -0.36 14.22 -20.22
N ASN A 10 0.59 13.72 -19.41
CA ASN A 10 1.51 12.65 -19.76
C ASN A 10 1.16 11.30 -19.09
N ASN A 11 -0.11 11.02 -18.81
CA ASN A 11 -0.57 9.81 -18.08
C ASN A 11 0.02 9.63 -16.67
N GLN A 12 0.49 10.73 -16.09
CA GLN A 12 0.97 10.78 -14.71
C GLN A 12 -0.23 10.66 -13.78
N SER A 13 -0.23 9.64 -12.92
CA SER A 13 -1.28 9.42 -11.92
C SER A 13 -0.71 8.69 -10.71
N ILE A 14 -1.42 8.76 -9.58
CA ILE A 14 -1.06 7.99 -8.38
C ILE A 14 -1.06 6.50 -8.71
N LYS A 15 -2.05 6.02 -9.48
CA LYS A 15 -2.13 4.62 -9.92
C LYS A 15 -0.88 4.20 -10.70
N THR A 16 -0.42 5.03 -11.64
CA THR A 16 0.80 4.76 -12.42
C THR A 16 2.02 4.61 -11.51
N ALA A 17 2.14 5.45 -10.47
CA ALA A 17 3.23 5.38 -9.52
C ALA A 17 3.19 4.11 -8.64
N VAL A 18 1.99 3.72 -8.18
CA VAL A 18 1.82 2.46 -7.44
C VAL A 18 2.14 1.25 -8.32
N ASP A 19 1.63 1.24 -9.55
CA ASP A 19 1.84 0.19 -10.56
C ASP A 19 3.34 0.03 -10.88
N TYR A 20 4.07 1.14 -10.98
CA TYR A 20 5.51 1.13 -11.20
C TYR A 20 6.28 0.51 -10.02
N LEU A 21 5.88 0.78 -8.78
CA LEU A 21 6.56 0.26 -7.59
C LEU A 21 6.29 -1.22 -7.29
N LEU A 22 5.17 -1.75 -7.79
CA LEU A 22 4.67 -3.09 -7.49
C LEU A 22 5.66 -4.24 -7.72
N PRO A 23 6.32 -4.35 -8.89
CA PRO A 23 7.27 -5.44 -9.12
C PRO A 23 8.46 -5.40 -8.15
N PHE A 24 8.95 -4.20 -7.82
CA PHE A 24 10.06 -4.05 -6.88
C PHE A 24 9.65 -4.46 -5.47
N ALA A 25 8.43 -4.12 -5.06
CA ALA A 25 7.92 -4.54 -3.75
C ALA A 25 7.82 -6.06 -3.62
N LEU A 26 7.32 -6.74 -4.65
CA LEU A 26 7.17 -8.19 -4.68
C LEU A 26 8.52 -8.91 -4.56
N ASN A 27 9.57 -8.32 -5.13
CA ASN A 27 10.94 -8.87 -5.12
C ASN A 27 11.84 -8.27 -4.04
N GLY A 28 11.28 -7.62 -3.01
CA GLY A 28 12.07 -7.07 -1.89
C GLY A 28 13.07 -5.98 -2.28
N GLY A 29 12.80 -5.26 -3.38
CA GLY A 29 13.65 -4.20 -3.92
C GLY A 29 14.65 -4.66 -5.00
N GLU A 30 14.64 -5.94 -5.38
CA GLU A 30 15.48 -6.42 -6.49
C GLU A 30 15.15 -5.67 -7.79
N GLY A 31 16.19 -5.25 -8.52
CA GLY A 31 16.06 -4.45 -9.75
C GLY A 31 15.84 -2.95 -9.53
N TRP A 32 15.80 -2.48 -8.28
CA TRP A 32 15.71 -1.04 -7.99
C TRP A 32 17.04 -0.33 -8.28
N GLU A 33 17.06 0.52 -9.30
CA GLU A 33 18.28 1.17 -9.80
C GLU A 33 18.76 2.34 -8.93
N PHE A 34 17.89 2.85 -8.04
CA PHE A 34 18.21 4.01 -7.21
C PHE A 34 18.75 3.59 -5.84
N LYS A 35 19.61 4.42 -5.26
CA LYS A 35 20.14 4.17 -3.92
C LYS A 35 18.99 4.12 -2.90
N ASN A 36 18.86 3.00 -2.20
CA ASN A 36 17.87 2.82 -1.14
C ASN A 36 18.58 2.70 0.22
N ILE A 37 18.74 3.83 0.91
CA ILE A 37 19.56 3.95 2.13
C ILE A 37 18.94 3.18 3.31
N ASP A 38 17.62 3.16 3.40
CA ASP A 38 16.87 2.55 4.50
C ASP A 38 16.24 1.20 4.13
N GLY A 39 16.60 0.65 2.97
CA GLY A 39 16.02 -0.58 2.45
C GLY A 39 14.54 -0.45 2.07
N PHE A 40 13.93 -1.57 1.69
CA PHE A 40 12.55 -1.59 1.25
C PHE A 40 11.61 -1.90 2.43
N ASN A 41 11.03 -0.87 3.05
CA ASN A 41 10.09 -1.04 4.16
C ASN A 41 8.75 -1.63 3.66
N MET A 42 8.56 -2.94 3.83
CA MET A 42 7.39 -3.64 3.26
C MET A 42 6.08 -3.18 3.90
N ASN A 43 6.07 -2.82 5.18
CA ASN A 43 4.85 -2.41 5.89
C ASN A 43 4.21 -1.15 5.28
N LYS A 44 5.01 -0.12 5.00
CA LYS A 44 4.50 1.11 4.36
C LYS A 44 3.89 0.80 2.99
N TYR A 45 4.49 -0.12 2.25
CA TYR A 45 4.01 -0.50 0.94
C TYR A 45 2.70 -1.31 0.99
N VAL A 46 2.60 -2.28 1.90
CA VAL A 46 1.36 -3.05 2.12
C VAL A 46 0.17 -2.12 2.41
N LYS A 47 0.36 -1.08 3.25
CA LYS A 47 -0.68 -0.07 3.52
C LYS A 47 -1.12 0.67 2.25
N ILE A 48 -0.18 1.03 1.37
CA ILE A 48 -0.48 1.67 0.09
C ILE A 48 -1.29 0.73 -0.81
N LEU A 49 -0.91 -0.55 -0.87
CA LEU A 49 -1.64 -1.55 -1.67
C LEU A 49 -3.06 -1.78 -1.17
N GLU A 50 -3.28 -1.83 0.15
CA GLU A 50 -4.61 -1.96 0.75
C GLU A 50 -5.51 -0.81 0.31
N LEU A 51 -5.03 0.44 0.39
CA LEU A 51 -5.74 1.61 -0.12
C LEU A 51 -5.97 1.53 -1.63
N SER A 52 -4.96 1.10 -2.38
CA SER A 52 -5.02 0.97 -3.84
C SER A 52 -6.09 -0.02 -4.29
N TRP A 53 -6.23 -1.15 -3.60
CA TRP A 53 -7.28 -2.12 -3.84
C TRP A 53 -8.67 -1.56 -3.54
N ILE A 54 -8.83 -0.80 -2.45
CA ILE A 54 -10.11 -0.14 -2.11
C ILE A 54 -10.52 0.86 -3.20
N ILE A 55 -9.57 1.66 -3.69
CA ILE A 55 -9.85 2.77 -4.62
C ILE A 55 -10.10 2.24 -6.04
N TRP A 56 -9.27 1.30 -6.51
CA TRP A 56 -9.28 0.88 -7.92
C TRP A 56 -9.80 -0.53 -8.16
N GLY A 57 -9.93 -1.37 -7.12
CA GLY A 57 -10.48 -2.73 -7.25
C GLY A 57 -9.67 -3.70 -8.12
N ASP A 58 -8.40 -3.39 -8.41
CA ASP A 58 -7.54 -4.20 -9.27
C ASP A 58 -6.94 -5.37 -8.47
N ASP A 59 -7.20 -6.60 -8.92
CA ASP A 59 -6.85 -7.84 -8.20
C ASP A 59 -5.35 -7.98 -7.95
N LYS A 60 -4.49 -7.40 -8.81
CA LYS A 60 -3.03 -7.45 -8.60
C LYS A 60 -2.59 -6.84 -7.27
N TYR A 61 -3.32 -5.86 -6.75
CA TYR A 61 -3.01 -5.26 -5.45
C TYR A 61 -3.40 -6.22 -4.33
N ARG A 62 -4.54 -6.88 -4.45
CA ARG A 62 -4.99 -7.91 -3.51
C ARG A 62 -3.99 -9.07 -3.47
N ASP A 63 -3.59 -9.59 -4.62
CA ASP A 63 -2.64 -10.69 -4.72
C ASP A 63 -1.29 -10.30 -4.09
N ALA A 64 -0.82 -9.08 -4.35
CA ALA A 64 0.40 -8.57 -3.74
C ALA A 64 0.28 -8.40 -2.21
N ILE A 65 -0.87 -7.98 -1.69
CA ILE A 65 -1.12 -7.92 -0.24
C ILE A 65 -1.04 -9.32 0.38
N GLU A 66 -1.62 -10.33 -0.25
CA GLU A 66 -1.58 -11.72 0.23
C GLU A 66 -0.14 -12.24 0.32
N ILE A 67 0.74 -11.85 -0.61
CA ILE A 67 2.16 -12.20 -0.62
C ILE A 67 2.98 -11.40 0.41
N LEU A 68 2.75 -10.09 0.50
CA LEU A 68 3.63 -9.16 1.23
C LEU A 68 3.26 -9.02 2.70
N ARG A 69 1.98 -9.17 3.06
CA ARG A 69 1.51 -8.98 4.45
C ARG A 69 2.19 -9.93 5.45
N PRO A 70 2.39 -11.24 5.18
CA PRO A 70 3.13 -12.11 6.08
C PRO A 70 4.60 -11.68 6.24
N LYS A 71 5.25 -11.29 5.14
CA LYS A 71 6.65 -10.82 5.13
C LYS A 71 6.82 -9.54 5.95
N SER A 72 5.91 -8.58 5.77
CA SER A 72 5.86 -7.34 6.54
C SER A 72 5.73 -7.59 8.05
N LYS A 73 4.86 -8.53 8.46
CA LYS A 73 4.70 -8.89 9.88
C LYS A 73 5.98 -9.49 10.47
N ALA A 74 6.67 -10.33 9.71
CA ALA A 74 7.95 -10.90 10.12
C ALA A 74 9.05 -9.82 10.25
N GLU A 75 9.15 -8.89 9.29
CA GLU A 75 10.07 -7.75 9.34
C GLU A 75 9.83 -6.89 10.60
N GLN A 76 8.57 -6.59 10.90
CA GLN A 76 8.17 -5.83 12.09
C GLN A 76 8.52 -6.54 13.39
N ALA A 77 8.31 -7.86 13.46
CA ALA A 77 8.62 -8.66 14.65
C ALA A 77 10.13 -8.69 14.96
N LEU A 78 10.97 -8.68 13.92
CA LEU A 78 12.43 -8.65 14.05
C LEU A 78 12.97 -7.27 14.43
N GLY A 79 12.25 -6.19 14.08
CA GLY A 79 12.74 -4.82 14.16
C GLY A 79 12.67 -4.10 15.52
N HIS A 80 12.08 -4.70 16.57
CA HIS A 80 11.93 -4.11 17.93
C HIS A 80 11.69 -2.57 17.93
N LYS A 81 10.75 -2.08 17.10
CA LYS A 81 10.27 -0.70 17.16
C LYS A 81 8.78 -0.70 17.42
N GLU A 82 8.45 -0.29 18.64
CA GLU A 82 7.18 0.31 19.04
C GLU A 82 6.69 1.23 17.92
N VAL A 83 5.68 0.78 17.19
CA VAL A 83 4.30 1.28 17.23
C VAL A 83 3.59 0.35 16.27
N TRP A 84 2.75 -0.52 16.82
CA TRP A 84 1.70 -1.17 16.05
C TRP A 84 0.77 -0.04 15.59
N GLU A 85 1.11 0.63 14.49
CA GLU A 85 0.15 1.48 13.80
C GLU A 85 -0.86 0.54 13.14
N GLU A 86 -1.74 -0.03 13.96
CA GLU A 86 -2.93 -0.77 13.56
C GLU A 86 -3.95 0.18 12.91
N ASN A 87 -3.49 1.00 11.95
CA ASN A 87 -4.38 1.62 10.97
C ASN A 87 -5.05 0.56 10.09
N SER A 88 -4.57 -0.69 10.09
CA SER A 88 -5.27 -1.81 9.46
C SER A 88 -6.65 -2.05 10.09
N LEU A 89 -6.82 -1.88 11.41
CA LEU A 89 -8.14 -1.99 12.05
C LEU A 89 -9.05 -0.83 11.68
N CYS A 90 -8.50 0.39 11.54
CA CYS A 90 -9.26 1.57 11.13
C CYS A 90 -9.68 1.48 9.66
N ILE A 91 -8.76 1.10 8.77
CA ILE A 91 -9.03 0.84 7.35
C ILE A 91 -10.01 -0.32 7.18
N TRP A 92 -9.84 -1.42 7.92
CA TRP A 92 -10.76 -2.55 7.88
C TRP A 92 -12.15 -2.23 8.45
N SER A 93 -12.24 -1.42 9.51
CA SER A 93 -13.51 -0.89 10.04
C SER A 93 -14.22 0.00 9.01
N LEU A 94 -13.49 0.87 8.32
CA LEU A 94 -14.03 1.70 7.24
C LEU A 94 -14.49 0.85 6.04
N MET A 95 -13.78 -0.23 5.72
CA MET A 95 -14.11 -1.13 4.60
C MET A 95 -15.34 -2.01 4.87
N ASN A 96 -15.57 -2.42 6.12
CA ASN A 96 -16.67 -3.35 6.47
C ASN A 96 -17.91 -2.66 7.03
N PHE A 97 -17.81 -1.39 7.46
CA PHE A 97 -18.95 -0.59 7.91
C PHE A 97 -19.18 0.60 6.99
N ARG A 98 -19.91 0.36 5.88
CA ARG A 98 -20.38 1.40 4.95
C ARG A 98 -21.10 2.58 5.65
N ALA A 99 -21.65 2.37 6.84
CA ALA A 99 -22.30 3.40 7.65
C ALA A 99 -21.34 4.49 8.18
N LEU A 100 -20.03 4.24 8.19
CA LEU A 100 -19.02 5.19 8.69
C LEU A 100 -18.47 6.14 7.60
N TRP A 101 -18.85 5.91 6.34
CA TRP A 101 -18.40 6.73 5.20
C TRP A 101 -18.77 8.23 5.30
N PRO A 102 -19.95 8.62 5.86
CA PRO A 102 -20.30 10.04 6.05
C PRO A 102 -19.43 10.78 7.07
N CYS A 103 -18.70 10.08 7.94
CA CYS A 103 -17.85 10.70 8.96
C CYS A 103 -16.46 11.13 8.45
N LEU A 104 -16.16 10.88 7.17
CA LEU A 104 -14.91 11.25 6.50
C LEU A 104 -15.00 12.60 5.74
N GLN A 105 -16.01 13.42 6.05
CA GLN A 105 -16.15 14.79 5.52
C GLN A 105 -15.56 15.84 6.46
#